data_AF-A0A845ZEZ9-F1
#
_entry.id   AF-A0A845ZEZ9-F1
#
_cell.length_a   1.000
_cell.length_b   1.000
_cell.length_c   1.000
_cell.angle_alpha   90.00
_cell.angle_beta   90.00
_cell.angle_gamma   90.00
#
_symmetry.space_group_name_H-M   'P 1'
#
loop_
_entity.id
_entity.type
_entity.pdbx_description
1 polymer ?
#
loop_
_entity_poly.entity_id
_entity_poly.type
_entity_poly.pdbx_seq_one_letter_code
_entity_poly.pdbx_strand_id
1 'polypeptide(L)'
;SLSKVGRALGHRVWQSIEYYMSNYPDVLEAQRNNDDASLVKAMKVAFEDQLVQKVMPKLRGIETRGKSKSDCLDKIRTQLVNDDYTIIDDFDLACEFGYGQFIWNSANYLKDDEAVNGQENAEN
;
A
#
# COMPACT_ATOMS: atom_id res chain seq x y z
N SER A 1 -3.75 8.37 -13.04
CA SER A 1 -3.69 6.97 -13.52
C SER A 1 -2.32 6.73 -14.13
N LEU A 2 -1.69 5.58 -13.82
CA LEU A 2 -0.35 5.20 -14.27
C LEU A 2 -0.13 5.30 -15.79
N SER A 3 -1.18 5.06 -16.58
CA SER A 3 -1.11 5.15 -18.04
C SER A 3 -0.74 6.55 -18.54
N LYS A 4 -1.04 7.60 -17.78
CA LYS A 4 -0.70 8.99 -18.12
C LYS A 4 0.79 9.30 -18.03
N VAL A 5 1.56 8.46 -17.34
CA VAL A 5 3.03 8.53 -17.26
C VAL A 5 3.71 7.38 -18.00
N GLY A 6 2.98 6.71 -18.91
CA GLY A 6 3.50 5.59 -19.71
C GLY A 6 3.71 4.30 -18.90
N ARG A 7 3.02 4.14 -17.77
CA ARG A 7 3.14 2.96 -16.88
C ARG A 7 1.81 2.20 -16.79
N ALA A 8 1.86 0.91 -16.49
CA ALA A 8 0.66 0.10 -16.34
C ALA A 8 0.86 -1.00 -15.29
N LEU A 9 -0.24 -1.38 -14.63
CA LEU A 9 -0.37 -2.63 -13.88
C LEU A 9 -1.05 -3.63 -14.82
N GLY A 10 -0.29 -4.60 -15.32
CA GLY A 10 -0.82 -5.65 -16.19
C GLY A 10 -1.48 -6.77 -15.41
N HIS A 11 -2.26 -7.62 -16.09
CA HIS A 11 -2.97 -8.76 -15.50
C HIS A 11 -2.10 -9.68 -14.64
N ARG A 12 -0.83 -9.89 -14.99
CA ARG A 12 0.08 -10.72 -14.17
C ARG A 12 0.36 -10.13 -12.80
N VAL A 13 0.44 -8.80 -12.69
CA VAL A 13 0.61 -8.13 -11.40
C VAL A 13 -0.66 -8.33 -10.59
N TRP A 14 -1.82 -8.11 -11.19
CA TRP A 14 -3.11 -8.32 -10.52
C TRP A 14 -3.28 -9.75 -10.00
N GLN A 15 -3.05 -10.76 -10.84
CA GLN A 15 -3.10 -12.17 -10.43
C GLN A 15 -2.14 -12.49 -9.27
N SER A 16 -0.95 -11.87 -9.26
CA SER A 16 0.00 -12.06 -8.15
C SER A 16 -0.48 -11.43 -6.85
N ILE A 17 -1.21 -10.31 -6.91
CA ILE A 17 -1.80 -9.65 -5.74
C ILE A 17 -2.94 -10.51 -5.19
N GLU A 18 -3.86 -10.96 -6.06
CA GLU A 18 -4.97 -11.86 -5.67
C GLU A 18 -4.44 -13.14 -5.02
N TYR A 19 -3.42 -13.75 -5.64
CA TYR A 19 -2.79 -14.95 -5.10
C TYR A 19 -2.15 -14.69 -3.73
N TYR A 20 -1.43 -13.58 -3.57
CA TYR A 20 -0.84 -13.22 -2.28
C TYR A 20 -1.90 -13.05 -1.19
N MET A 21 -2.94 -12.25 -1.44
CA MET A 21 -4.02 -12.00 -0.48
C MET A 21 -4.75 -13.30 -0.09
N SER A 22 -5.02 -14.17 -1.06
CA SER A 22 -5.71 -15.44 -0.82
C SER A 22 -4.90 -16.43 0.03
N ASN A 23 -3.58 -16.22 0.15
CA ASN A 23 -2.68 -17.05 0.93
C ASN A 23 -2.11 -16.31 2.16
N TYR A 24 -2.61 -15.12 2.47
CA TYR A 24 -2.14 -14.35 3.62
C TYR A 24 -2.57 -15.04 4.93
N PRO A 25 -1.67 -15.24 5.92
CA PRO A 25 -1.97 -16.02 7.12
C PRO A 25 -3.26 -15.60 7.83
N ASP A 26 -3.42 -14.31 8.08
CA ASP A 26 -4.56 -13.76 8.83
C ASP A 26 -5.87 -13.84 8.03
N VAL A 27 -5.79 -13.75 6.70
CA VAL A 27 -6.94 -13.95 5.81
C VAL A 27 -7.42 -15.39 5.91
N LEU A 28 -6.49 -16.36 5.85
CA LEU A 28 -6.80 -17.77 5.99
C LEU A 28 -7.36 -18.10 7.37
N GLU A 29 -6.85 -17.45 8.42
CA GLU A 29 -7.34 -17.61 9.78
C GLU A 29 -8.76 -17.07 9.95
N ALA A 30 -9.00 -15.83 9.52
CA ALA A 30 -10.33 -15.22 9.58
C ALA A 30 -11.37 -16.05 8.80
N GLN A 31 -10.99 -16.60 7.63
CA GLN A 31 -11.83 -17.52 6.85
C GLN A 31 -12.14 -18.82 7.60
N ARG A 32 -11.14 -19.44 8.25
CA ARG A 32 -11.37 -20.65 9.06
C ARG A 32 -12.32 -20.39 10.23
N ASN A 33 -12.22 -19.20 10.83
CA ASN A 33 -13.02 -18.79 11.98
C ASN A 33 -14.40 -18.22 11.59
N ASN A 34 -14.68 -18.03 10.29
CA ASN A 34 -15.87 -17.33 9.77
C ASN A 34 -16.05 -15.94 10.40
N ASP A 35 -14.95 -15.22 10.61
CA ASP A 35 -14.94 -13.88 11.16
C ASP A 35 -14.82 -12.86 10.03
N ASP A 36 -15.97 -12.33 9.58
CA ASP A 36 -16.05 -11.36 8.49
C ASP A 36 -15.32 -10.05 8.81
N ALA A 37 -15.31 -9.61 10.08
CA ALA A 37 -14.68 -8.36 10.47
C ALA A 37 -13.15 -8.47 10.39
N SER A 38 -12.60 -9.57 10.93
CA SER A 38 -11.17 -9.86 10.84
C SER A 38 -10.74 -10.14 9.40
N LEU A 39 -11.61 -10.76 8.59
CA LEU A 39 -11.34 -11.02 7.17
C LEU A 39 -11.14 -9.73 6.39
N VAL A 40 -12.04 -8.75 6.55
CA VAL A 40 -11.93 -7.45 5.87
C VAL A 40 -10.64 -6.72 6.28
N LYS A 41 -10.30 -6.74 7.58
CA LYS A 41 -9.05 -6.13 8.08
C LYS A 41 -7.82 -6.81 7.48
N ALA A 42 -7.75 -8.14 7.54
CA ALA A 42 -6.63 -8.92 7.02
C ALA A 42 -6.46 -8.74 5.50
N MET A 43 -7.57 -8.71 4.75
CA MET A 43 -7.52 -8.44 3.30
C MET A 43 -7.00 -7.03 3.00
N LYS A 44 -7.37 -6.02 3.81
CA LYS A 44 -6.87 -4.65 3.64
C LYS A 44 -5.36 -4.58 3.89
N VAL A 45 -4.87 -5.20 4.96
CA VAL A 45 -3.42 -5.29 5.27
C VAL A 45 -2.67 -5.99 4.15
N ALA A 46 -3.13 -7.18 3.74
CA ALA A 46 -2.48 -7.94 2.66
C ALA A 46 -2.45 -7.18 1.32
N PHE A 47 -3.47 -6.37 1.04
CA PHE A 47 -3.49 -5.54 -0.15
C PHE A 47 -2.54 -4.35 -0.04
N GLU A 48 -2.46 -3.70 1.12
CA GLU A 48 -1.53 -2.60 1.39
C GLU A 48 -0.07 -3.04 1.21
N ASP A 49 0.29 -4.22 1.73
CA ASP A 49 1.60 -4.85 1.49
C ASP A 49 1.92 -4.95 -0.01
N GLN A 50 0.94 -5.36 -0.80
CA GLN A 50 1.10 -5.47 -2.25
C GLN A 50 1.19 -4.10 -2.94
N LEU A 51 0.51 -3.06 -2.44
CA LEU A 51 0.70 -1.69 -2.93
C LEU A 51 2.16 -1.25 -2.74
N VAL A 52 2.73 -1.49 -1.55
CA VAL A 52 4.13 -1.15 -1.26
C VAL A 52 5.09 -1.96 -2.13
N GLN A 53 4.88 -3.26 -2.27
CA GLN A 53 5.80 -4.14 -3.01
C GLN A 53 5.73 -3.96 -4.53
N LYS A 54 4.55 -3.68 -5.08
CA LYS A 54 4.31 -3.74 -6.54
C LYS A 54 4.01 -2.39 -7.16
N VAL A 55 3.34 -1.48 -6.44
CA VAL A 55 2.88 -0.19 -6.98
C VAL A 55 3.91 0.90 -6.71
N MET A 56 4.39 1.05 -5.48
CA MET A 56 5.33 2.14 -5.12
C MET A 56 6.63 2.12 -5.95
N PRO A 57 7.26 0.96 -6.24
CA PRO A 57 8.44 0.91 -7.12
C PRO A 57 8.12 1.35 -8.55
N LYS A 58 6.87 1.20 -9.01
CA LYS A 58 6.39 1.68 -10.31
C LYS A 58 6.01 3.15 -10.30
N LEU A 59 6.09 3.85 -9.17
CA LEU A 59 5.95 5.31 -9.12
C LEU A 59 7.31 6.01 -9.11
N ARG A 60 8.39 5.28 -8.80
CA ARG A 60 9.76 5.81 -8.72
C ARG A 60 10.13 6.64 -9.96
N GLY A 61 10.64 7.85 -9.75
CA GLY A 61 11.09 8.75 -10.81
C GLY A 61 9.99 9.59 -11.48
N ILE A 62 8.71 9.41 -11.15
CA ILE A 62 7.65 10.30 -11.64
C ILE A 62 7.89 11.70 -11.06
N GLU A 63 7.82 12.73 -11.91
CA GLU A 63 7.95 14.11 -11.44
C GLU A 63 6.89 14.48 -10.41
N THR A 64 7.31 15.04 -9.28
CA THR A 64 6.44 15.48 -8.18
C THR A 64 5.95 16.91 -8.36
N ARG A 65 5.97 17.40 -9.61
CA ARG A 65 5.54 18.74 -10.02
C ARG A 65 4.83 18.65 -11.37
N GLY A 66 4.10 19.72 -11.71
CA GLY A 66 3.42 19.86 -12.99
C GLY A 66 2.39 18.77 -13.27
N LYS A 67 2.15 18.51 -14.56
CA LYS A 67 1.08 17.61 -15.01
C LYS A 67 1.25 16.18 -14.52
N SER A 68 2.49 15.66 -14.50
CA SER A 68 2.82 14.31 -14.05
C SER A 68 2.34 14.04 -12.62
N LYS A 69 2.49 15.01 -11.71
CA LYS A 69 1.94 14.94 -10.35
C LYS A 69 0.40 14.93 -10.37
N SER A 70 -0.22 15.94 -10.96
CA SER A 70 -1.69 16.10 -10.95
C SER A 70 -2.44 14.96 -11.65
N ASP A 71 -1.89 14.41 -12.73
CA ASP A 71 -2.54 13.37 -13.52
C ASP A 71 -2.23 11.95 -13.03
N CYS A 72 -1.20 11.78 -12.20
CA CYS A 72 -0.78 10.48 -11.69
C CYS A 72 -0.74 10.42 -10.16
N LEU A 73 0.23 11.08 -9.53
CA LEU A 73 0.50 10.95 -8.09
C LEU A 73 -0.68 11.42 -7.24
N ASP A 74 -1.27 12.57 -7.56
CA ASP A 74 -2.38 13.13 -6.77
C ASP A 74 -3.60 12.20 -6.81
N LYS A 75 -3.90 11.60 -7.97
CA LYS A 75 -5.01 10.63 -8.12
C LYS A 75 -4.78 9.33 -7.37
N ILE A 76 -3.51 8.93 -7.21
CA ILE A 76 -3.16 7.75 -6.40
C ILE A 76 -3.31 8.11 -4.93
N ARG A 77 -2.76 9.25 -4.50
CA ARG A 77 -2.90 9.76 -3.13
C ARG A 77 -4.36 9.89 -2.71
N THR A 78 -5.24 10.41 -3.57
CA THR A 78 -6.69 10.51 -3.26
C THR A 78 -7.31 9.14 -2.98
N GLN A 79 -6.96 8.11 -3.75
CA GLN A 79 -7.46 6.75 -3.48
C GLN A 79 -6.91 6.22 -2.14
N LEU A 80 -5.62 6.46 -1.87
CA LEU A 80 -5.02 6.03 -0.60
C LEU A 80 -5.71 6.66 0.62
N VAL A 81 -6.03 7.96 0.53
CA VAL A 81 -6.75 8.70 1.60
C VAL A 81 -8.18 8.22 1.75
N ASN A 82 -8.91 8.00 0.65
CA ASN A 82 -10.33 7.62 0.71
C ASN A 82 -10.55 6.25 1.37
N ASP A 83 -9.61 5.34 1.17
CA ASP A 83 -9.67 3.97 1.68
C ASP A 83 -8.90 3.81 3.02
N ASP A 84 -8.40 4.91 3.58
CA ASP A 84 -7.75 4.99 4.90
C ASP A 84 -6.54 4.04 5.03
N TYR A 85 -5.64 4.07 4.04
CA TYR A 85 -4.40 3.28 4.06
C TYR A 85 -3.34 3.94 4.95
N THR A 86 -2.55 3.14 5.66
CA THR A 86 -1.54 3.60 6.62
C THR A 86 -0.31 4.20 5.93
N ILE A 87 -0.11 3.87 4.65
CA ILE A 87 1.06 4.25 3.86
C ILE A 87 1.03 5.69 3.31
N ILE A 88 0.04 6.51 3.70
CA ILE A 88 -0.14 7.88 3.17
C ILE A 88 1.05 8.77 3.53
N ASP A 89 1.51 8.71 4.78
CA ASP A 89 2.65 9.52 5.23
C ASP A 89 3.91 9.15 4.46
N ASP A 90 4.18 7.85 4.28
CA ASP A 90 5.29 7.36 3.47
C ASP A 90 5.20 7.81 2.00
N PHE A 91 3.98 7.86 1.45
CA PHE A 91 3.74 8.37 0.10
C PHE A 91 4.06 9.86 -0.05
N ASP A 92 3.71 10.65 0.96
CA ASP A 92 3.98 12.08 0.97
C ASP A 92 5.48 12.37 1.14
N LEU A 93 6.15 11.66 2.04
CA LEU A 93 7.61 11.72 2.18
C LEU A 93 8.31 11.38 0.86
N ALA A 94 7.81 10.36 0.14
CA ALA A 94 8.34 9.98 -1.16
C ALA A 94 8.16 11.06 -2.24
N CYS A 95 7.14 11.92 -2.13
CA CYS A 95 6.93 13.05 -3.02
C CYS A 95 7.84 14.25 -2.71
N GLU A 96 8.20 14.44 -1.44
CA GLU A 96 8.96 15.58 -0.94
C GLU A 96 10.47 15.39 -1.05
N PHE A 97 10.99 14.25 -0.60
CA PHE A 97 12.44 14.06 -0.44
C PHE A 97 13.18 13.56 -1.69
N GLY A 98 12.47 13.25 -2.76
CA GLY A 98 13.07 12.76 -4.00
C GLY A 98 13.56 13.84 -4.98
N TYR A 99 13.83 15.07 -4.51
CA TYR A 99 14.37 16.18 -5.30
C TYR A 99 13.56 16.50 -6.57
N GLY A 100 12.23 16.50 -6.46
CA GLY A 100 11.33 16.75 -7.58
C GLY A 100 10.92 15.50 -8.36
N GLN A 101 11.33 14.32 -7.90
CA GLN A 101 10.86 13.02 -8.38
C GLN A 101 10.33 12.19 -7.21
N PHE A 102 9.42 11.25 -7.50
CA PHE A 102 8.90 10.34 -6.49
C PHE A 102 9.98 9.30 -6.15
N ILE A 103 10.37 9.20 -4.87
CA ILE A 103 11.31 8.19 -4.39
C ILE A 103 10.78 7.59 -3.10
N TRP A 104 10.25 6.36 -3.19
CA TRP A 104 9.88 5.57 -2.01
C TRP A 104 11.13 5.22 -1.19
N ASN A 105 11.23 5.73 0.04
CA ASN A 105 12.42 5.59 0.88
C ASN A 105 12.13 5.49 2.40
N SER A 106 10.86 5.39 2.78
CA SER A 106 10.44 5.27 4.18
C SER A 106 9.61 4.00 4.39
N ALA A 107 9.47 3.61 5.66
CA ALA A 107 8.68 2.47 6.09
C ALA A 107 8.02 2.74 7.45
N ASN A 108 7.45 3.94 7.62
CA ASN A 108 6.79 4.34 8.84
C ASN A 108 5.50 3.56 9.09
N TYR A 109 4.81 3.14 8.02
CA TYR A 109 3.64 2.25 8.08
C TYR A 109 3.87 0.95 8.89
N LEU A 110 5.11 0.47 8.99
CA LEU A 110 5.44 -0.72 9.78
C LEU A 110 5.50 -0.46 11.30
N LYS A 111 5.64 0.80 11.73
CA LYS A 111 5.73 1.15 13.15
C LYS A 111 4.39 1.03 13.86
N ASP A 112 3.31 1.20 13.12
CA ASP A 112 1.95 1.03 13.65
C ASP A 112 1.63 -0.46 13.87
N ASP A 113 2.24 -1.37 13.11
CA ASP A 113 2.16 -2.83 13.33
C ASP A 113 2.91 -3.28 14.59
N GLU A 114 4.05 -2.66 14.93
CA GLU A 114 4.79 -2.98 16.16
C GLU A 114 3.99 -2.61 17.42
N ALA A 115 3.18 -1.55 17.37
CA ALA A 115 2.33 -1.16 18.49
C ALA A 115 1.18 -2.15 18.74
N VAL A 116 0.65 -2.77 17.69
CA VAL A 116 -0.42 -3.78 17.79
C VAL A 116 0.14 -5.12 18.29
N ASN A 117 1.30 -5.55 17.79
CA ASN A 117 1.95 -6.80 18.22
C ASN A 117 2.61 -6.73 19.62
N GLY A 118 2.87 -5.53 20.13
CA GLY A 118 3.46 -5.31 21.46
C GLY A 118 2.46 -5.49 22.62
N GLN A 119 1.15 -5.37 22.37
CA GLN A 119 0.13 -5.48 23.42
C GLN A 119 -0.29 -6.94 23.70
N GLU A 120 -0.19 -7.86 22.73
CA GLU A 120 -0.52 -9.29 22.93
C GLU A 120 0.52 -10.06 23.75
N ASN A 121 1.77 -9.57 23.80
CA ASN A 121 2.85 -10.25 24.54
C ASN A 121 2.97 -9.85 26.02
N ALA A 122 2.13 -8.93 26.51
CA ALA A 122 2.19 -8.41 27.88
C ALA A 122 1.16 -9.03 28.84
N GLU A 123 0.26 -9.90 28.35
CA GLU A 123 -0.82 -10.52 29.16
C GLU A 123 -0.71 -12.05 29.31
N ASN A 124 0.48 -12.65 29.10
CA ASN A 124 0.76 -14.05 29.43
C ASN A 124 1.72 -14.21 30.61
#